data_AF-I4B0J8-F1
#
_entry.id   AF-I4B0J8-F1
#
_cell.length_a   1.000
_cell.length_b   1.000
_cell.length_c   1.000
_cell.angle_alpha   90.00
_cell.angle_beta   90.00
_cell.angle_gamma   90.00
#
_symmetry.space_group_name_H-M   'P 1'
#
loop_
_entity.id
_entity.type
_entity.pdbx_description
1 polymer ?
#
loop_
_entity_poly.entity_id
_entity_poly.type
_entity_poly.pdbx_seq_one_letter_code
_entity_poly.pdbx_strand_id
1 'polypeptide(L)'
;MPKEITHCILAERAVHTLAAAASPDKHAVGREIVFIAERLPQLLYFGSVSPDIFFYDIKLPWELRVKHRGLFWGELIHGTQGEDSLAHVMVMLDTLRDERLQANINAGRAFSTEQRDGLLLFVLGYLSHVALDTVMHPIVYHYAGNYYAPDRREKLRSEARHRAIETVLDLYNLAAIDSDLKKFRAKHKLALPEKWRDLVLAFYTQSILLAFPEEATRQFGSLTQSEIRRHPLIAVVKRCYKKQSRFNRLFQNAGIARSGLWYNRKRQDRLHFNSSLLYPAVSYSAYLSKSKGDFFKISDLQSYRDPVSNREQSIRPQALQRRALARSHAFFRAAFNYARGFSHRQDARRVLKGYSLNNGRVAVPTEKMQYFSPLQIDGNFRYITQAHHRSST
;
A
#
# COMPACT_ATOMS: atom_id res chain seq x y z
N MET A 1 -1.32 -0.05 -10.01
CA MET A 1 -1.03 1.14 -9.20
C MET A 1 -2.10 1.24 -8.14
N PRO A 2 -1.72 1.16 -6.87
CA PRO A 2 -2.62 1.05 -5.75
C PRO A 2 -3.24 2.41 -5.39
N LYS A 3 -4.30 2.38 -4.58
CA LYS A 3 -4.98 3.58 -4.07
C LYS A 3 -4.62 3.80 -2.61
N GLU A 4 -4.32 5.04 -2.27
CA GLU A 4 -3.44 5.36 -1.13
C GLU A 4 -4.19 5.90 0.10
N ILE A 5 -5.45 6.36 -0.08
CA ILE A 5 -6.12 7.19 0.92
C ILE A 5 -6.57 6.33 2.11
N THR A 6 -7.11 5.14 1.85
CA THR A 6 -7.54 4.22 2.90
C THR A 6 -6.38 3.85 3.83
N HIS A 7 -5.17 3.65 3.29
CA HIS A 7 -3.99 3.36 4.11
C HIS A 7 -3.62 4.53 5.03
N CYS A 8 -3.64 5.76 4.50
CA CYS A 8 -3.37 6.95 5.29
C CYS A 8 -4.39 7.13 6.43
N ILE A 9 -5.69 6.94 6.13
CA ILE A 9 -6.77 7.02 7.12
C ILE A 9 -6.58 5.95 8.20
N LEU A 10 -6.24 4.72 7.83
CA LEU A 10 -5.99 3.66 8.81
C LEU A 10 -4.78 3.99 9.67
N ALA A 11 -3.67 4.45 9.08
CA ALA A 11 -2.44 4.77 9.80
C ALA A 11 -2.68 5.82 10.89
N GLU A 12 -3.33 6.94 10.53
CA GLU A 12 -3.71 8.01 11.45
C GLU A 12 -4.64 7.49 12.55
N ARG A 13 -5.70 6.77 12.17
CA ARG A 13 -6.64 6.18 13.13
C ARG A 13 -5.96 5.18 14.07
N ALA A 14 -5.02 4.38 13.59
CA ALA A 14 -4.29 3.41 14.41
C ALA A 14 -3.48 4.10 15.50
N VAL A 15 -2.78 5.19 15.16
CA VAL A 15 -2.01 6.00 16.11
C VAL A 15 -2.93 6.61 17.18
N HIS A 16 -4.00 7.30 16.78
CA HIS A 16 -4.92 7.94 17.74
C HIS A 16 -5.68 6.94 18.61
N THR A 17 -6.17 5.85 18.03
CA THR A 17 -6.91 4.82 18.82
C THR A 17 -5.99 4.03 19.75
N LEU A 18 -4.70 3.91 19.43
CA LEU A 18 -3.73 3.31 20.35
C LEU A 18 -3.50 4.24 21.56
N ALA A 19 -3.36 5.55 21.32
CA ALA A 19 -3.24 6.54 22.38
C ALA A 19 -4.52 6.66 23.22
N ALA A 20 -5.70 6.43 22.64
CA ALA A 20 -6.97 6.41 23.36
C ALA A 20 -7.31 5.03 23.97
N ALA A 21 -6.41 4.05 23.91
CA ALA A 21 -6.70 2.70 24.40
C ALA A 21 -6.82 2.69 25.93
N ALA A 22 -7.81 1.94 26.44
CA ALA A 22 -8.03 1.80 27.90
C ALA A 22 -6.91 1.00 28.61
N SER A 23 -6.14 0.19 27.89
CA SER A 23 -5.02 -0.57 28.46
C SER A 23 -3.84 0.36 28.73
N PRO A 24 -3.30 0.43 29.97
CA PRO A 24 -2.21 1.34 30.34
C PRO A 24 -0.98 1.20 29.43
N ASP A 25 -0.55 -0.03 29.14
CA ASP A 25 0.60 -0.29 28.27
C ASP A 25 0.38 0.20 26.83
N LYS A 26 -0.85 0.03 26.32
CA LYS A 26 -1.21 0.51 24.98
C LYS A 26 -1.26 2.03 24.95
N HIS A 27 -1.87 2.62 25.98
CA HIS A 27 -2.00 4.06 26.16
C HIS A 27 -0.63 4.75 26.18
N ALA A 28 0.31 4.27 26.99
CA ALA A 28 1.65 4.84 27.12
C ALA A 28 2.40 4.86 25.79
N VAL A 29 2.48 3.72 25.09
CA VAL A 29 3.10 3.63 23.77
C VAL A 29 2.37 4.50 22.74
N GLY A 30 1.03 4.50 22.79
CA GLY A 30 0.21 5.30 21.88
C GLY A 30 0.44 6.80 22.02
N ARG A 31 0.57 7.33 23.24
CA ARG A 31 0.83 8.77 23.48
C ARG A 31 2.17 9.20 22.90
N GLU A 32 3.21 8.41 23.07
CA GLU A 32 4.53 8.68 22.48
C GLU A 32 4.45 8.72 20.95
N ILE A 33 3.76 7.74 20.35
CA ILE A 33 3.61 7.68 18.89
C ILE A 33 2.79 8.86 18.37
N VAL A 34 1.67 9.21 19.02
CA VAL A 34 0.85 10.39 18.65
C VAL A 34 1.70 11.66 18.71
N PHE A 35 2.46 11.87 19.79
CA PHE A 35 3.31 13.05 19.95
C PHE A 35 4.32 13.20 18.80
N ILE A 36 4.92 12.10 18.35
CA ILE A 36 5.82 12.10 17.18
C ILE A 36 5.02 12.36 15.89
N ALA A 37 3.85 11.74 15.75
CA ALA A 37 3.00 11.85 14.57
C ALA A 37 2.45 13.26 14.35
N GLU A 38 2.12 14.00 15.41
CA GLU A 38 1.67 15.40 15.32
C GLU A 38 2.77 16.33 14.79
N ARG A 39 4.05 16.00 15.05
CA ARG A 39 5.21 16.78 14.60
C ARG A 39 5.66 16.40 13.19
N LEU A 40 5.58 15.12 12.83
CA LEU A 40 6.14 14.58 11.58
C LEU A 40 5.11 13.72 10.79
N PRO A 41 3.86 14.19 10.58
CA PRO A 41 2.78 13.34 10.08
C PRO A 41 3.04 12.77 8.68
N GLN A 42 3.82 13.48 7.84
CA GLN A 42 4.16 13.03 6.49
C GLN A 42 4.95 11.72 6.47
N LEU A 43 5.71 11.42 7.54
CA LEU A 43 6.45 10.16 7.65
C LEU A 43 5.52 8.98 7.89
N LEU A 44 4.51 9.15 8.75
CA LEU A 44 3.47 8.14 8.96
C LEU A 44 2.70 7.87 7.65
N TYR A 45 2.24 8.94 7.00
CA TYR A 45 1.45 8.82 5.78
C TYR A 45 2.27 8.20 4.64
N PHE A 46 3.49 8.70 4.39
CA PHE A 46 4.34 8.11 3.36
C PHE A 46 4.68 6.65 3.67
N GLY A 47 4.98 6.33 4.94
CA GLY A 47 5.17 4.95 5.39
C GLY A 47 3.99 4.06 4.99
N SER A 48 2.76 4.51 5.22
CA SER A 48 1.52 3.76 4.92
C SER A 48 1.23 3.49 3.45
N VAL A 49 1.97 4.12 2.53
CA VAL A 49 1.85 3.89 1.08
C VAL A 49 3.15 3.43 0.46
N SER A 50 4.20 3.31 1.28
CA SER A 50 5.54 3.00 0.79
C SER A 50 5.75 1.55 0.32
N PRO A 51 5.05 0.52 0.84
CA PRO A 51 5.17 -0.84 0.31
C PRO A 51 4.87 -0.90 -1.19
N ASP A 52 4.01 -0.01 -1.66
CA ASP A 52 3.51 0.04 -3.01
C ASP A 52 4.32 0.87 -4.00
N ILE A 53 5.32 1.64 -3.53
CA ILE A 53 6.02 2.61 -4.39
C ILE A 53 6.60 1.94 -5.63
N PHE A 54 7.05 0.69 -5.50
CA PHE A 54 7.72 -0.04 -6.55
C PHE A 54 6.82 -0.35 -7.75
N PHE A 55 5.51 -0.43 -7.56
CA PHE A 55 4.53 -0.57 -8.65
C PHE A 55 4.38 0.70 -9.49
N TYR A 56 4.96 1.82 -9.07
CA TYR A 56 5.06 3.05 -9.85
C TYR A 56 6.28 3.08 -10.78
N ASP A 57 7.15 2.05 -10.79
CA ASP A 57 8.25 1.94 -11.76
C ASP A 57 7.78 1.54 -13.17
N ILE A 58 6.72 2.17 -13.66
CA ILE A 58 6.15 1.91 -14.98
C ILE A 58 6.99 2.58 -16.07
N LYS A 59 7.15 1.91 -17.22
CA LYS A 59 7.89 2.45 -18.36
C LYS A 59 7.11 3.59 -19.01
N LEU A 60 7.71 4.79 -19.08
CA LEU A 60 7.16 5.93 -19.81
C LEU A 60 7.70 5.97 -21.24
N PRO A 61 6.96 6.55 -22.22
CA PRO A 61 7.37 6.55 -23.63
C PRO A 61 8.78 7.10 -23.90
N TRP A 62 9.25 8.04 -23.08
CA TRP A 62 10.59 8.65 -23.19
C TRP A 62 11.69 7.91 -22.42
N GLU A 63 11.40 6.81 -21.72
CA GLU A 63 12.35 6.04 -20.91
C GLU A 63 12.84 4.78 -21.64
N LEU A 64 13.16 4.90 -22.94
CA LEU A 64 13.49 3.74 -23.79
C LEU A 64 14.69 2.92 -23.29
N ARG A 65 15.66 3.57 -22.63
CA ARG A 65 16.93 2.96 -22.16
C ARG A 65 16.96 2.66 -20.65
N VAL A 66 15.89 2.92 -19.91
CA VAL A 66 15.86 2.70 -18.46
C VAL A 66 15.40 1.28 -18.16
N LYS A 67 16.20 0.52 -17.40
CA LYS A 67 15.76 -0.79 -16.87
C LYS A 67 14.80 -0.56 -15.71
N HIS A 68 13.54 -0.94 -15.92
CA HIS A 68 12.50 -0.92 -14.89
C HIS A 68 12.57 -2.21 -14.07
N ARG A 69 12.87 -2.06 -12.79
CA ARG A 69 13.08 -3.18 -11.85
C ARG A 69 12.15 -3.10 -10.64
N GLY A 70 11.34 -2.04 -10.53
CA GLY A 70 10.45 -1.85 -9.39
C GLY A 70 9.51 -3.03 -9.20
N LEU A 71 8.85 -3.52 -10.27
CA LEU A 71 7.89 -4.63 -10.15
C LEU A 71 8.44 -5.83 -9.37
N PHE A 72 9.66 -6.27 -9.68
CA PHE A 72 10.32 -7.35 -8.96
C PHE A 72 10.42 -7.08 -7.45
N TRP A 73 10.91 -5.90 -7.07
CA TRP A 73 11.06 -5.52 -5.66
C TRP A 73 9.70 -5.35 -4.97
N GLY A 74 8.68 -4.85 -5.68
CA GLY A 74 7.31 -4.77 -5.20
C GLY A 74 6.75 -6.16 -4.91
N GLU A 75 6.86 -7.09 -5.85
CA GLU A 75 6.39 -8.48 -5.70
C GLU A 75 7.10 -9.21 -4.54
N LEU A 76 8.42 -9.01 -4.40
CA LEU A 76 9.23 -9.61 -3.35
C LEU A 76 8.77 -9.17 -1.96
N ILE A 77 8.62 -7.86 -1.73
CA ILE A 77 8.19 -7.36 -0.41
C ILE A 77 6.71 -7.58 -0.13
N HIS A 78 5.90 -7.88 -1.15
CA HIS A 78 4.52 -8.31 -0.98
C HIS A 78 4.39 -9.80 -0.64
N GLY A 79 5.49 -10.56 -0.66
CA GLY A 79 5.47 -12.01 -0.41
C GLY A 79 4.73 -12.76 -1.52
N THR A 80 4.95 -12.38 -2.78
CA THR A 80 4.23 -12.97 -3.93
C THR A 80 4.49 -14.48 -4.06
N GLN A 81 5.73 -14.92 -3.78
CA GLN A 81 6.15 -16.31 -3.77
C GLN A 81 6.21 -16.92 -2.35
N GLY A 82 5.59 -16.25 -1.36
CA GLY A 82 5.61 -16.70 0.03
C GLY A 82 6.83 -16.23 0.84
N GLU A 83 7.53 -15.22 0.36
CA GLU A 83 8.68 -14.62 1.05
C GLU A 83 8.29 -13.97 2.38
N ASP A 84 9.27 -13.79 3.28
CA ASP A 84 9.08 -13.01 4.51
C ASP A 84 8.97 -11.51 4.16
N SER A 85 7.75 -11.05 3.89
CA SER A 85 7.43 -9.64 3.55
C SER A 85 7.92 -8.63 4.59
N LEU A 86 8.16 -9.04 5.85
CA LEU A 86 8.62 -8.16 6.93
C LEU A 86 10.12 -8.29 7.23
N ALA A 87 10.87 -9.11 6.48
CA ALA A 87 12.31 -9.27 6.68
C ALA A 87 13.05 -7.92 6.63
N HIS A 88 12.75 -7.10 5.63
CA HIS A 88 13.32 -5.76 5.50
C HIS A 88 12.82 -4.78 6.56
N VAL A 89 11.59 -4.93 7.07
CA VAL A 89 11.10 -4.12 8.20
C VAL A 89 11.87 -4.44 9.49
N MET A 90 12.24 -5.70 9.72
CA MET A 90 13.13 -6.05 10.83
C MET A 90 14.50 -5.36 10.68
N VAL A 91 15.05 -5.30 9.47
CA VAL A 91 16.29 -4.56 9.20
C VAL A 91 16.13 -3.05 9.44
N MET A 92 14.98 -2.46 9.09
CA MET A 92 14.69 -1.06 9.42
C MET A 92 14.78 -0.85 10.93
N LEU A 93 14.15 -1.72 11.72
CA LEU A 93 14.17 -1.62 13.18
C LEU A 93 15.58 -1.89 13.76
N ASP A 94 16.32 -2.84 13.21
CA ASP A 94 17.71 -3.11 13.56
C ASP A 94 18.57 -1.85 13.29
N THR A 95 18.35 -1.18 12.16
CA THR A 95 19.03 0.09 11.80
C THR A 95 18.71 1.23 12.77
N LEU A 96 17.51 1.28 13.36
CA LEU A 96 17.18 2.30 14.38
C LEU A 96 17.98 2.11 15.69
N ARG A 97 18.52 0.91 15.93
CA ARG A 97 19.30 0.57 17.13
C ARG A 97 20.81 0.56 16.91
N ASP A 98 21.25 0.14 15.73
CA ASP A 98 22.67 -0.11 15.44
C ASP A 98 23.32 1.10 14.74
N GLU A 99 24.22 1.78 15.44
CA GLU A 99 24.95 2.95 14.93
C GLU A 99 25.78 2.65 13.67
N ARG A 100 26.27 1.41 13.51
CA ARG A 100 27.03 1.00 12.32
C ARG A 100 26.13 1.00 11.09
N LEU A 101 24.91 0.50 11.23
CA LEU A 101 23.90 0.55 10.17
C LEU A 101 23.45 1.97 9.87
N GLN A 102 23.42 2.86 10.86
CA GLN A 102 23.06 4.27 10.67
C GLN A 102 24.14 5.03 9.89
N ALA A 103 25.40 4.78 10.21
CA ALA A 103 26.56 5.42 9.56
C ALA A 103 26.54 5.26 8.03
N ASN A 104 26.07 4.12 7.51
CA ASN A 104 25.98 3.80 6.08
C ASN A 104 25.03 4.72 5.29
N ILE A 105 24.04 5.33 5.95
CA ILE A 105 23.04 6.21 5.31
C ILE A 105 23.06 7.65 5.82
N ASN A 106 23.70 7.89 6.97
CA ASN A 106 23.76 9.20 7.63
C ASN A 106 25.16 9.80 7.66
N ALA A 107 25.92 9.65 6.56
CA ALA A 107 27.23 10.27 6.38
C ALA A 107 28.21 9.96 7.53
N GLY A 108 28.25 8.70 7.96
CA GLY A 108 29.16 8.24 9.02
C GLY A 108 28.71 8.58 10.45
N ARG A 109 27.52 9.15 10.66
CA ARG A 109 27.04 9.58 11.97
C ARG A 109 25.87 8.74 12.46
N ALA A 110 25.77 8.55 13.78
CA ALA A 110 24.55 8.03 14.39
C ALA A 110 23.36 8.98 14.14
N PHE A 111 22.14 8.44 14.17
CA PHE A 111 20.93 9.24 14.04
C PHE A 111 20.68 10.11 15.27
N SER A 112 20.26 11.35 15.04
CA SER A 112 19.68 12.16 16.12
C SER A 112 18.39 11.52 16.65
N THR A 113 17.94 11.94 17.84
CA THR A 113 16.66 11.48 18.40
C THR A 113 15.50 11.80 17.45
N GLU A 114 15.48 13.01 16.87
CA GLU A 114 14.47 13.39 15.87
C GLU A 114 14.48 12.43 14.68
N GLN A 115 15.67 12.11 14.13
CA GLN A 115 15.83 11.17 13.00
C GLN A 115 15.31 9.77 13.34
N ARG A 116 15.65 9.24 14.53
CA ARG A 116 15.16 7.93 14.99
C ARG A 116 13.64 7.92 15.14
N ASP A 117 13.06 8.95 15.75
CA ASP A 117 11.62 9.06 15.95
C ASP A 117 10.87 9.17 14.62
N GLY A 118 11.37 10.00 13.70
CA GLY A 118 10.78 10.15 12.37
C GLY A 118 10.85 8.88 11.53
N LEU A 119 12.00 8.19 11.54
CA LEU A 119 12.16 6.91 10.82
C LEU A 119 11.34 5.79 11.47
N LEU A 120 11.20 5.78 12.81
CA LEU A 120 10.26 4.89 13.48
C LEU A 120 8.83 5.14 13.00
N LEU A 121 8.41 6.41 12.93
CA LEU A 121 7.07 6.76 12.44
C LEU A 121 6.83 6.30 10.99
N PHE A 122 7.84 6.38 10.12
CA PHE A 122 7.80 5.78 8.79
C PHE A 122 7.58 4.26 8.84
N VAL A 123 8.32 3.53 9.70
CA VAL A 123 8.14 2.08 9.91
C VAL A 123 6.72 1.76 10.40
N LEU A 124 6.19 2.56 11.33
CA LEU A 124 4.81 2.38 11.82
C LEU A 124 3.79 2.60 10.70
N GLY A 125 3.99 3.62 9.86
CA GLY A 125 3.21 3.79 8.64
C GLY A 125 3.23 2.53 7.78
N TYR A 126 4.43 2.02 7.47
CA TYR A 126 4.61 0.79 6.68
C TYR A 126 3.85 -0.39 7.30
N LEU A 127 3.97 -0.60 8.61
CA LEU A 127 3.30 -1.70 9.30
C LEU A 127 1.77 -1.57 9.28
N SER A 128 1.23 -0.35 9.29
CA SER A 128 -0.22 -0.14 9.16
C SER A 128 -0.75 -0.54 7.79
N HIS A 129 0.05 -0.35 6.73
CA HIS A 129 -0.26 -0.84 5.39
C HIS A 129 -0.32 -2.36 5.37
N VAL A 130 0.72 -3.03 5.87
CA VAL A 130 0.77 -4.50 5.94
C VAL A 130 -0.42 -5.02 6.76
N ALA A 131 -0.77 -4.37 7.86
CA ALA A 131 -1.91 -4.74 8.67
C ALA A 131 -3.25 -4.64 7.91
N LEU A 132 -3.43 -3.61 7.07
CA LEU A 132 -4.63 -3.45 6.24
C LEU A 132 -4.73 -4.52 5.16
N ASP A 133 -3.68 -4.70 4.38
CA ASP A 133 -3.71 -5.54 3.18
C ASP A 133 -3.89 -7.00 3.51
N THR A 134 -3.24 -7.44 4.59
CA THR A 134 -3.39 -8.80 5.11
C THR A 134 -4.78 -9.09 5.70
N VAL A 135 -5.66 -8.08 5.76
CA VAL A 135 -7.09 -8.22 6.11
C VAL A 135 -7.96 -8.01 4.88
N MET A 136 -7.66 -7.02 4.04
CA MET A 136 -8.53 -6.58 2.95
C MET A 136 -8.26 -7.27 1.62
N HIS A 137 -7.02 -7.58 1.28
CA HIS A 137 -6.70 -8.17 -0.02
C HIS A 137 -7.37 -9.51 -0.30
N PRO A 138 -7.57 -10.43 0.66
CA PRO A 138 -8.40 -11.62 0.40
C PRO A 138 -9.79 -11.29 -0.16
N ILE A 139 -10.40 -10.19 0.27
CA ILE A 139 -11.69 -9.71 -0.22
C ILE A 139 -11.51 -9.05 -1.60
N VAL A 140 -10.53 -8.13 -1.72
CA VAL A 140 -10.28 -7.39 -2.97
C VAL A 140 -9.98 -8.37 -4.10
N TYR A 141 -9.08 -9.33 -3.90
CA TYR A 141 -8.75 -10.34 -4.91
C TYR A 141 -9.93 -11.23 -5.25
N HIS A 142 -10.73 -11.64 -4.27
CA HIS A 142 -11.93 -12.43 -4.55
C HIS A 142 -12.82 -11.73 -5.59
N TYR A 143 -13.06 -10.43 -5.41
CA TYR A 143 -13.91 -9.64 -6.30
C TYR A 143 -13.20 -9.06 -7.52
N ALA A 144 -11.87 -8.98 -7.51
CA ALA A 144 -11.08 -8.49 -8.64
C ALA A 144 -10.75 -9.60 -9.64
N GLY A 145 -10.60 -10.84 -9.20
CA GLY A 145 -10.13 -11.95 -10.03
C GLY A 145 -8.64 -12.22 -9.93
N ASN A 146 -8.15 -13.08 -10.82
CA ASN A 146 -6.76 -13.50 -10.80
C ASN A 146 -5.84 -12.41 -11.39
N TYR A 147 -5.29 -11.57 -10.52
CA TYR A 147 -4.29 -10.55 -10.85
C TYR A 147 -3.03 -11.13 -11.54
N TYR A 148 -2.73 -12.40 -11.29
CA TYR A 148 -1.58 -13.12 -11.82
C TYR A 148 -1.99 -14.13 -12.90
N ALA A 149 -3.14 -13.92 -13.55
CA ALA A 149 -3.58 -14.77 -14.64
C ALA A 149 -2.52 -14.86 -15.75
N PRO A 150 -2.26 -16.07 -16.29
CA PRO A 150 -1.38 -16.22 -17.45
C PRO A 150 -1.97 -15.54 -18.69
N ASP A 151 -3.30 -15.53 -18.80
CA ASP A 151 -3.99 -14.75 -19.83
C ASP A 151 -3.86 -13.24 -19.55
N ARG A 152 -3.22 -12.52 -20.47
CA ARG A 152 -2.97 -11.09 -20.35
C ARG A 152 -4.26 -10.29 -20.25
N ARG A 153 -5.33 -10.70 -20.95
CA ARG A 153 -6.60 -9.95 -20.95
C ARG A 153 -7.25 -10.05 -19.57
N GLU A 154 -7.30 -11.24 -18.99
CA GLU A 154 -7.84 -11.46 -17.65
C GLU A 154 -6.98 -10.79 -16.58
N LYS A 155 -5.65 -10.83 -16.71
CA LYS A 155 -4.75 -10.06 -15.84
C LYS A 155 -5.10 -8.57 -15.85
N LEU A 156 -5.15 -7.94 -17.02
CA LEU A 156 -5.47 -6.51 -17.14
C LEU A 156 -6.87 -6.17 -16.60
N ARG A 157 -7.85 -7.05 -16.79
CA ARG A 157 -9.19 -6.88 -16.21
C ARG A 157 -9.18 -7.00 -14.69
N SER A 158 -8.46 -7.97 -14.15
CA SER A 158 -8.32 -8.15 -12.71
C SER A 158 -7.60 -6.97 -12.07
N GLU A 159 -6.50 -6.49 -12.66
CA GLU A 159 -5.81 -5.29 -12.19
C GLU A 159 -6.73 -4.06 -12.19
N ALA A 160 -7.58 -3.91 -13.20
CA ALA A 160 -8.50 -2.79 -13.31
C ALA A 160 -9.64 -2.87 -12.28
N ARG A 161 -10.22 -4.05 -12.06
CA ARG A 161 -11.23 -4.29 -11.02
C ARG A 161 -10.66 -4.08 -9.62
N HIS A 162 -9.45 -4.56 -9.37
CA HIS A 162 -8.71 -4.33 -8.11
C HIS A 162 -8.64 -2.82 -7.81
N ARG A 163 -8.13 -2.04 -8.76
CA ARG A 163 -8.05 -0.57 -8.63
C ARG A 163 -9.42 0.07 -8.48
N ALA A 164 -10.42 -0.47 -9.16
CA ALA A 164 -11.77 0.06 -9.08
C ALA A 164 -12.35 -0.12 -7.67
N ILE A 165 -12.20 -1.30 -7.09
CA ILE A 165 -12.63 -1.64 -5.72
C ILE A 165 -11.92 -0.72 -4.71
N GLU A 166 -10.59 -0.62 -4.78
CA GLU A 166 -9.82 0.25 -3.89
C GLU A 166 -10.19 1.73 -4.03
N THR A 167 -10.51 2.21 -5.24
CA THR A 167 -10.94 3.60 -5.45
C THR A 167 -12.27 3.88 -4.76
N VAL A 168 -13.21 2.94 -4.82
CA VAL A 168 -14.51 3.09 -4.17
C VAL A 168 -14.35 2.96 -2.65
N LEU A 169 -13.43 2.12 -2.17
CA LEU A 169 -13.06 2.06 -0.75
C LEU A 169 -12.47 3.39 -0.26
N ASP A 170 -11.57 4.02 -1.02
CA ASP A 170 -11.01 5.34 -0.69
C ASP A 170 -12.12 6.40 -0.56
N LEU A 171 -13.05 6.46 -1.51
CA LEU A 171 -14.18 7.39 -1.44
C LEU A 171 -15.07 7.10 -0.22
N TYR A 172 -15.39 5.83 0.03
CA TYR A 172 -16.20 5.40 1.17
C TYR A 172 -15.55 5.78 2.51
N ASN A 173 -14.26 5.52 2.67
CA ASN A 173 -13.52 5.83 3.90
C ASN A 173 -13.34 7.34 4.11
N LEU A 174 -13.20 8.12 3.05
CA LEU A 174 -13.24 9.59 3.13
C LEU A 174 -14.58 10.10 3.65
N ALA A 175 -15.69 9.57 3.13
CA ALA A 175 -17.02 9.97 3.58
C ALA A 175 -17.26 9.60 5.06
N ALA A 176 -16.70 8.47 5.53
CA ALA A 176 -16.80 8.05 6.92
C ALA A 176 -16.09 8.99 7.93
N ILE A 177 -15.24 9.90 7.45
CA ILE A 177 -14.57 10.94 8.25
C ILE A 177 -14.98 12.36 7.81
N ASP A 178 -16.16 12.50 7.18
CA ASP A 178 -16.69 13.77 6.64
C ASP A 178 -15.72 14.52 5.69
N SER A 179 -14.97 13.74 4.92
CA SER A 179 -13.95 14.24 3.99
C SER A 179 -14.25 13.89 2.54
N ASP A 180 -13.43 14.42 1.65
CA ASP A 180 -13.46 14.17 0.20
C ASP A 180 -12.04 14.33 -0.38
N LEU A 181 -11.85 14.09 -1.67
CA LEU A 181 -10.52 14.18 -2.30
C LEU A 181 -9.88 15.57 -2.19
N LYS A 182 -10.68 16.64 -2.21
CA LYS A 182 -10.20 18.03 -2.12
C LYS A 182 -9.82 18.38 -0.69
N LYS A 183 -10.64 18.00 0.29
CA LYS A 183 -10.40 18.24 1.72
C LYS A 183 -9.21 17.43 2.23
N PHE A 184 -9.10 16.16 1.84
CA PHE A 184 -8.06 15.26 2.32
C PHE A 184 -6.65 15.63 1.86
N ARG A 185 -6.51 16.21 0.65
CA ARG A 185 -5.24 16.72 0.10
C ARG A 185 -4.12 15.67 0.13
N ALA A 186 -4.38 14.44 -0.32
CA ALA A 186 -3.43 13.30 -0.26
C ALA A 186 -2.01 13.67 -0.73
N LYS A 187 -1.89 14.42 -1.83
CA LYS A 187 -0.58 14.91 -2.33
C LYS A 187 0.26 15.60 -1.23
N HIS A 188 -0.35 16.44 -0.42
CA HIS A 188 0.37 17.18 0.64
C HIS A 188 0.71 16.28 1.82
N LYS A 189 -0.17 15.33 2.16
CA LYS A 189 0.08 14.35 3.23
C LYS A 189 1.21 13.38 2.88
N LEU A 190 1.32 13.00 1.60
CA LEU A 190 2.29 11.99 1.13
C LEU A 190 3.65 12.57 0.71
N ALA A 191 3.74 13.88 0.51
CA ALA A 191 4.99 14.51 0.09
C ALA A 191 5.96 14.58 1.27
N LEU A 192 7.07 13.84 1.18
CA LEU A 192 8.15 13.93 2.14
C LEU A 192 8.82 15.31 2.07
N PRO A 193 9.00 16.01 3.21
CA PRO A 193 9.84 17.20 3.27
C PRO A 193 11.27 16.87 2.81
N GLU A 194 11.96 17.83 2.19
CA GLU A 194 13.29 17.61 1.62
C GLU A 194 14.31 17.06 2.63
N LYS A 195 14.32 17.61 3.86
CA LYS A 195 15.13 17.11 4.99
C LYS A 195 14.98 15.60 5.21
N TRP A 196 13.79 15.06 5.00
CA TRP A 196 13.46 13.66 5.27
C TRP A 196 13.54 12.77 4.05
N ARG A 197 13.25 13.30 2.86
CA ARG A 197 13.12 12.53 1.63
C ARG A 197 14.33 11.64 1.37
N ASP A 198 15.53 12.22 1.33
CA ASP A 198 16.72 11.44 0.99
C ASP A 198 17.10 10.44 2.09
N LEU A 199 16.88 10.79 3.36
CA LEU A 199 17.12 9.91 4.50
C LEU A 199 16.17 8.70 4.51
N VAL A 200 14.86 8.92 4.38
CA VAL A 200 13.83 7.87 4.36
C VAL A 200 14.04 6.91 3.18
N LEU A 201 14.31 7.45 1.98
CA LEU A 201 14.52 6.60 0.81
C LEU A 201 15.82 5.80 0.89
N ALA A 202 16.88 6.37 1.49
CA ALA A 202 18.13 5.65 1.75
C ALA A 202 17.94 4.56 2.82
N PHE A 203 17.23 4.88 3.91
CA PHE A 203 16.85 3.93 4.97
C PHE A 203 16.05 2.76 4.42
N TYR A 204 15.03 3.05 3.60
CA TYR A 204 14.23 2.01 2.96
C TYR A 204 15.07 1.16 2.01
N THR A 205 15.90 1.78 1.18
CA THR A 205 16.80 1.07 0.25
C THR A 205 17.77 0.15 1.01
N GLN A 206 18.43 0.66 2.05
CA GLN A 206 19.33 -0.13 2.91
C GLN A 206 18.65 -1.39 3.42
N SER A 207 17.44 -1.22 3.94
CA SER A 207 16.70 -2.33 4.56
C SER A 207 16.42 -3.48 3.59
N ILE A 208 16.12 -3.14 2.33
CA ILE A 208 15.88 -4.13 1.26
C ILE A 208 17.18 -4.84 0.88
N LEU A 209 18.27 -4.09 0.70
CA LEU A 209 19.56 -4.67 0.30
C LEU A 209 20.10 -5.67 1.34
N LEU A 210 19.94 -5.34 2.62
CA LEU A 210 20.40 -6.18 3.72
C LEU A 210 19.47 -7.37 3.98
N ALA A 211 18.17 -7.23 3.72
CA ALA A 211 17.22 -8.34 3.87
C ALA A 211 17.29 -9.34 2.71
N PHE A 212 17.63 -8.88 1.50
CA PHE A 212 17.62 -9.69 0.29
C PHE A 212 18.92 -9.51 -0.54
N PRO A 213 20.10 -9.82 0.05
CA PRO A 213 21.39 -9.58 -0.61
C PRO A 213 21.57 -10.40 -1.89
N GLU A 214 21.09 -11.65 -1.91
CA GLU A 214 21.16 -12.52 -3.08
C GLU A 214 20.35 -11.98 -4.25
N GLU A 215 19.14 -11.47 -3.98
CA GLU A 215 18.30 -10.84 -4.99
C GLU A 215 18.89 -9.51 -5.47
N ALA A 216 19.52 -8.75 -4.58
CA ALA A 216 20.24 -7.54 -4.96
C ALA A 216 21.39 -7.86 -5.91
N THR A 217 22.20 -8.89 -5.61
CA THR A 217 23.28 -9.36 -6.50
C THR A 217 22.73 -9.88 -7.82
N ARG A 218 21.64 -10.66 -7.82
CA ARG A 218 21.01 -11.16 -9.06
C ARG A 218 20.51 -10.03 -9.95
N GLN A 219 19.94 -8.99 -9.35
CA GLN A 219 19.43 -7.85 -10.10
C GLN A 219 20.56 -6.92 -10.56
N PHE A 220 21.48 -6.55 -9.69
CA PHE A 220 22.42 -5.45 -9.94
C PHE A 220 23.88 -5.87 -10.14
N GLY A 221 24.19 -7.16 -9.99
CA GLY A 221 25.55 -7.69 -9.96
C GLY A 221 26.21 -7.57 -8.58
N SER A 222 27.40 -8.16 -8.43
CA SER A 222 28.21 -8.01 -7.21
C SER A 222 28.74 -6.58 -7.13
N LEU A 223 28.18 -5.79 -6.23
CA LEU A 223 28.63 -4.43 -5.95
C LEU A 223 29.30 -4.40 -4.57
N THR A 224 30.46 -3.74 -4.46
CA THR A 224 31.06 -3.47 -3.16
C THR A 224 30.15 -2.51 -2.39
N GLN A 225 29.80 -2.89 -1.16
CA GLN A 225 28.78 -2.23 -0.33
C GLN A 225 29.13 -0.78 0.10
N SER A 226 30.21 -0.17 -0.41
CA SER A 226 30.86 0.93 0.30
C SER A 226 30.01 2.20 0.44
N GLU A 227 28.97 2.44 -0.36
CA GLU A 227 27.97 3.48 -0.05
C GLU A 227 26.58 3.17 -0.64
N ILE A 228 25.56 3.03 0.21
CA ILE A 228 24.16 2.78 -0.20
C ILE A 228 23.62 3.88 -1.12
N ARG A 229 24.13 5.10 -0.96
CA ARG A 229 23.79 6.25 -1.81
C ARG A 229 24.21 6.07 -3.27
N ARG A 230 25.18 5.19 -3.55
CA ARG A 230 25.63 4.86 -4.91
C ARG A 230 24.99 3.58 -5.45
N HIS A 231 24.35 2.78 -4.61
CA HIS A 231 23.75 1.52 -5.04
C HIS A 231 22.59 1.77 -6.03
N PRO A 232 22.52 1.12 -7.20
CA PRO A 232 21.50 1.41 -8.23
C PRO A 232 20.05 1.32 -7.75
N LEU A 233 19.76 0.50 -6.73
CA LEU A 233 18.43 0.41 -6.11
C LEU A 233 17.93 1.76 -5.57
N ILE A 234 18.81 2.64 -5.07
CA ILE A 234 18.38 3.97 -4.59
C ILE A 234 17.78 4.82 -5.72
N ALA A 235 18.30 4.68 -6.95
CA ALA A 235 17.78 5.37 -8.11
C ALA A 235 16.42 4.82 -8.53
N VAL A 236 16.20 3.50 -8.37
CA VAL A 236 14.89 2.87 -8.57
C VAL A 236 13.88 3.42 -7.56
N VAL A 237 14.20 3.39 -6.26
CA VAL A 237 13.34 3.90 -5.18
C VAL A 237 13.01 5.38 -5.37
N LYS A 238 14.01 6.23 -5.67
CA LYS A 238 13.80 7.66 -5.96
C LYS A 238 12.91 7.88 -7.18
N ARG A 239 13.06 7.09 -8.24
CA ARG A 239 12.21 7.15 -9.43
C ARG A 239 10.78 6.76 -9.11
N CYS A 240 10.58 5.67 -8.35
CA CYS A 240 9.29 5.21 -7.86
C CYS A 240 8.56 6.30 -7.08
N TYR A 241 9.23 6.88 -6.08
CA TYR A 241 8.69 8.00 -5.28
C TYR A 241 8.27 9.21 -6.15
N LYS A 242 9.13 9.62 -7.09
CA LYS A 242 8.83 10.73 -8.01
C LYS A 242 7.63 10.43 -8.90
N LYS A 243 7.53 9.20 -9.42
CA LYS A 243 6.41 8.76 -10.26
C LYS A 243 5.12 8.70 -9.46
N GLN A 244 5.13 8.09 -8.28
CA GLN A 244 4.00 8.09 -7.34
C GLN A 244 3.46 9.51 -7.11
N SER A 245 4.32 10.42 -6.70
CA SER A 245 3.96 11.83 -6.47
C SER A 245 3.29 12.50 -7.68
N ARG A 246 3.78 12.21 -8.90
CA ARG A 246 3.21 12.75 -10.15
C ARG A 246 1.87 12.11 -10.49
N PHE A 247 1.77 10.80 -10.35
CA PHE A 247 0.57 10.04 -10.67
C PHE A 247 -0.59 10.34 -9.73
N ASN A 248 -0.32 10.51 -8.43
CA ASN A 248 -1.34 10.90 -7.46
C ASN A 248 -1.95 12.26 -7.80
N ARG A 249 -1.11 13.22 -8.24
CA ARG A 249 -1.58 14.51 -8.75
C ARG A 249 -2.44 14.35 -10.00
N LEU A 250 -2.05 13.49 -10.92
CA LEU A 250 -2.75 13.27 -12.19
C LEU A 250 -4.13 12.65 -11.95
N PHE A 251 -4.20 11.58 -11.17
CA PHE A 251 -5.41 10.77 -11.03
C PHE A 251 -6.46 11.36 -10.09
N GLN A 252 -6.04 12.22 -9.16
CA GLN A 252 -6.96 12.98 -8.30
C GLN A 252 -7.47 14.27 -8.97
N ASN A 253 -6.99 14.61 -10.16
CA ASN A 253 -7.47 15.77 -10.90
C ASN A 253 -8.86 15.49 -11.48
N ALA A 254 -9.88 16.19 -10.97
CA ALA A 254 -11.27 15.98 -11.36
C ALA A 254 -11.55 16.26 -12.86
N GLY A 255 -10.80 17.18 -13.49
CA GLY A 255 -10.92 17.48 -14.91
C GLY A 255 -10.40 16.33 -15.77
N ILE A 256 -9.21 15.83 -15.46
CA ILE A 256 -8.60 14.68 -16.15
C ILE A 256 -9.46 13.43 -15.95
N ALA A 257 -9.94 13.20 -14.73
CA ALA A 257 -10.82 12.08 -14.43
C ALA A 257 -12.12 12.14 -15.25
N ARG A 258 -12.78 13.31 -15.30
CA ARG A 258 -14.01 13.51 -16.08
C ARG A 258 -13.79 13.26 -17.57
N SER A 259 -12.75 13.85 -18.15
CA SER A 259 -12.44 13.69 -19.58
C SER A 259 -12.02 12.26 -19.92
N GLY A 260 -11.20 11.62 -19.09
CA GLY A 260 -10.76 10.24 -19.29
C GLY A 260 -11.90 9.22 -19.22
N LEU A 261 -12.80 9.35 -18.25
CA LEU A 261 -13.97 8.47 -18.12
C LEU A 261 -15.01 8.74 -19.21
N TRP A 262 -15.22 10.00 -19.59
CA TRP A 262 -16.05 10.32 -20.76
C TRP A 262 -15.50 9.67 -22.03
N TYR A 263 -14.18 9.75 -22.25
CA TYR A 263 -13.54 9.15 -23.41
C TYR A 263 -13.62 7.62 -23.40
N ASN A 264 -13.42 6.98 -22.23
CA ASN A 264 -13.57 5.53 -22.11
C ASN A 264 -15.00 5.07 -22.43
N ARG A 265 -16.03 5.81 -21.98
CA ARG A 265 -17.44 5.53 -22.36
C ARG A 265 -17.66 5.62 -23.86
N LYS A 266 -17.15 6.66 -24.52
CA LYS A 266 -17.22 6.81 -26.00
C LYS A 266 -16.52 5.68 -26.74
N ARG A 267 -15.47 5.11 -26.14
CA ARG A 267 -14.71 3.97 -26.67
C ARG A 267 -15.26 2.61 -26.23
N GLN A 268 -16.48 2.53 -25.69
CA GLN A 268 -17.12 1.28 -25.26
C GLN A 268 -16.22 0.45 -24.34
N ASP A 269 -15.60 1.09 -23.35
CA ASP A 269 -14.72 0.47 -22.36
C ASP A 269 -13.40 -0.11 -22.89
N ARG A 270 -12.96 0.24 -24.11
CA ARG A 270 -11.65 -0.18 -24.64
C ARG A 270 -10.45 0.30 -23.82
N LEU A 271 -10.63 1.29 -22.95
CA LEU A 271 -9.58 1.83 -22.07
C LEU A 271 -9.76 1.41 -20.61
N HIS A 272 -10.55 0.35 -20.36
CA HIS A 272 -10.88 -0.21 -19.04
C HIS A 272 -9.74 -0.12 -18.02
N PHE A 273 -8.57 -0.65 -18.41
CA PHE A 273 -7.37 -0.69 -17.61
C PHE A 273 -6.87 0.70 -17.18
N ASN A 274 -6.84 1.66 -18.11
CA ASN A 274 -6.34 3.00 -17.87
C ASN A 274 -7.35 3.86 -17.11
N SER A 275 -8.64 3.74 -17.41
CA SER A 275 -9.69 4.51 -16.73
C SER A 275 -9.82 4.16 -15.25
N SER A 276 -9.55 2.91 -14.86
CA SER A 276 -9.53 2.49 -13.44
C SER A 276 -8.51 3.24 -12.57
N LEU A 277 -7.53 3.91 -13.19
CA LEU A 277 -6.57 4.76 -12.49
C LEU A 277 -7.21 6.04 -11.95
N LEU A 278 -8.30 6.51 -12.56
CA LEU A 278 -8.95 7.79 -12.26
C LEU A 278 -9.99 7.65 -11.14
N TYR A 279 -10.20 8.73 -10.38
CA TYR A 279 -11.32 8.79 -9.43
C TYR A 279 -12.62 9.22 -10.13
N PRO A 280 -13.71 8.42 -10.05
CA PRO A 280 -14.96 8.72 -10.77
C PRO A 280 -15.74 9.92 -10.22
N ALA A 281 -15.46 10.33 -8.97
CA ALA A 281 -16.05 11.48 -8.32
C ALA A 281 -15.11 12.08 -7.28
N VAL A 282 -15.45 13.27 -6.79
CA VAL A 282 -14.69 13.96 -5.73
C VAL A 282 -15.02 13.42 -4.34
N SER A 283 -16.25 12.93 -4.14
CA SER A 283 -16.74 12.35 -2.88
C SER A 283 -17.56 11.08 -3.15
N TYR A 284 -17.79 10.28 -2.11
CA TYR A 284 -18.65 9.09 -2.22
C TYR A 284 -20.12 9.45 -2.50
N SER A 285 -20.65 10.51 -1.90
CA SER A 285 -22.01 10.99 -2.19
C SER A 285 -22.17 11.39 -3.66
N ALA A 286 -21.19 12.09 -4.24
CA ALA A 286 -21.19 12.46 -5.65
C ALA A 286 -20.95 11.26 -6.59
N TYR A 287 -20.31 10.20 -6.09
CA TYR A 287 -20.19 8.93 -6.80
C TYR A 287 -21.55 8.21 -6.85
N LEU A 288 -22.22 8.08 -5.70
CA LEU A 288 -23.52 7.44 -5.60
C LEU A 288 -24.62 8.19 -6.36
N SER A 289 -24.62 9.53 -6.35
CA SER A 289 -25.64 10.31 -7.06
C SER A 289 -25.57 10.18 -8.58
N LYS A 290 -24.38 9.86 -9.13
CA LYS A 290 -24.22 9.54 -10.56
C LYS A 290 -24.70 8.14 -10.91
N SER A 291 -24.88 7.27 -9.92
CA SER A 291 -24.96 5.83 -10.18
C SER A 291 -26.23 5.39 -10.88
N LYS A 292 -27.36 6.11 -10.74
CA LYS A 292 -28.70 5.64 -11.15
C LYS A 292 -29.00 4.17 -10.75
N GLY A 293 -28.27 3.60 -9.78
CA GLY A 293 -28.35 2.18 -9.41
C GLY A 293 -27.28 1.27 -10.04
N ASP A 294 -26.63 1.67 -11.12
CA ASP A 294 -25.79 0.79 -11.96
C ASP A 294 -24.31 0.74 -11.53
N PHE A 295 -23.87 1.54 -10.57
CA PHE A 295 -22.47 1.56 -10.14
C PHE A 295 -22.24 0.63 -8.97
N PHE A 296 -21.05 0.05 -8.91
CA PHE A 296 -20.56 -0.74 -7.77
C PHE A 296 -20.57 0.06 -6.47
N LYS A 297 -21.03 -0.53 -5.38
CA LYS A 297 -21.06 0.07 -4.04
C LYS A 297 -20.39 -0.85 -3.04
N ILE A 298 -19.82 -0.28 -1.97
CA ILE A 298 -19.22 -1.08 -0.89
C ILE A 298 -20.26 -1.98 -0.21
N SER A 299 -21.53 -1.58 -0.19
CA SER A 299 -22.65 -2.40 0.31
C SER A 299 -22.88 -3.69 -0.49
N ASP A 300 -22.35 -3.77 -1.72
CA ASP A 300 -22.50 -4.94 -2.58
C ASP A 300 -21.51 -6.05 -2.16
N LEU A 301 -20.53 -5.72 -1.32
CA LEU A 301 -19.58 -6.65 -0.73
C LEU A 301 -20.17 -7.26 0.55
N GLN A 302 -20.91 -8.37 0.44
CA GLN A 302 -21.61 -9.00 1.57
C GLN A 302 -20.91 -10.22 2.15
N SER A 303 -20.35 -11.07 1.29
CA SER A 303 -19.55 -12.24 1.67
C SER A 303 -18.50 -12.52 0.62
N TYR A 304 -17.42 -13.19 1.00
CA TYR A 304 -16.41 -13.64 0.04
C TYR A 304 -15.97 -15.05 0.36
N ARG A 305 -15.50 -15.77 -0.65
CA ARG A 305 -14.75 -17.01 -0.44
C ARG A 305 -13.28 -16.66 -0.32
N ASP A 306 -12.67 -17.07 0.79
CA ASP A 306 -11.23 -16.91 0.99
C ASP A 306 -10.48 -17.50 -0.22
N PRO A 307 -9.67 -16.70 -0.94
CA PRO A 307 -9.11 -17.12 -2.22
C PRO A 307 -8.22 -18.36 -2.14
N VAL A 308 -7.72 -18.72 -0.96
CA VAL A 308 -6.84 -19.88 -0.73
C VAL A 308 -7.58 -21.09 -0.16
N SER A 309 -8.50 -20.89 0.79
CA SER A 309 -9.15 -21.99 1.54
C SER A 309 -10.59 -22.30 1.12
N ASN A 310 -11.16 -21.53 0.19
CA ASN A 310 -12.54 -21.62 -0.27
C ASN A 310 -13.62 -21.45 0.83
N ARG A 311 -13.21 -21.05 2.05
CA ARG A 311 -14.14 -20.83 3.16
C ARG A 311 -14.89 -19.53 2.94
N GLU A 312 -16.21 -19.60 2.96
CA GLU A 312 -17.05 -18.42 2.90
C GLU A 312 -16.96 -17.62 4.20
N GLN A 313 -16.85 -16.31 4.08
CA GLN A 313 -16.74 -15.37 5.19
C GLN A 313 -17.67 -14.18 4.94
N SER A 314 -18.41 -13.76 5.96
CA SER A 314 -19.23 -12.55 5.91
C SER A 314 -18.35 -11.30 6.00
N ILE A 315 -18.65 -10.31 5.16
CA ILE A 315 -18.00 -9.01 5.15
C ILE A 315 -18.79 -8.09 6.09
N ARG A 316 -18.18 -7.74 7.21
CA ARG A 316 -18.71 -6.75 8.16
C ARG A 316 -17.72 -5.60 8.25
N PRO A 317 -17.95 -4.45 7.59
CA PRO A 317 -16.97 -3.37 7.48
C PRO A 317 -16.34 -2.96 8.83
N GLN A 318 -17.16 -2.82 9.87
CA GLN A 318 -16.67 -2.48 11.21
C GLN A 318 -15.77 -3.58 11.81
N ALA A 319 -16.07 -4.86 11.57
CA ALA A 319 -15.25 -5.96 12.08
C ALA A 319 -13.89 -6.04 11.36
N LEU A 320 -13.88 -5.81 10.05
CA LEU A 320 -12.65 -5.72 9.25
C LEU A 320 -11.78 -4.56 9.71
N GLN A 321 -12.37 -3.38 9.93
CA GLN A 321 -11.67 -2.23 10.46
C GLN A 321 -11.09 -2.51 11.86
N ARG A 322 -11.87 -3.11 12.78
CA ARG A 322 -11.37 -3.50 14.10
C ARG A 322 -10.21 -4.50 14.01
N ARG A 323 -10.28 -5.47 13.10
CA ARG A 323 -9.21 -6.45 12.88
C ARG A 323 -7.94 -5.80 12.34
N ALA A 324 -8.06 -4.90 11.36
CA ALA A 324 -6.93 -4.13 10.84
C ALA A 324 -6.29 -3.25 11.93
N LEU A 325 -7.10 -2.49 12.69
CA LEU A 325 -6.62 -1.67 13.80
C LEU A 325 -5.94 -2.49 14.90
N ALA A 326 -6.53 -3.62 15.31
CA ALA A 326 -5.93 -4.49 16.32
C ALA A 326 -4.57 -5.04 15.88
N ARG A 327 -4.44 -5.40 14.59
CA ARG A 327 -3.17 -5.83 14.01
C ARG A 327 -2.16 -4.69 13.96
N SER A 328 -2.56 -3.49 13.51
CA SER A 328 -1.70 -2.30 13.55
C SER A 328 -1.22 -1.98 14.96
N HIS A 329 -2.09 -2.02 15.97
CA HIS A 329 -1.71 -1.81 17.37
C HIS A 329 -0.69 -2.82 17.87
N ALA A 330 -0.87 -4.10 17.54
CA ALA A 330 0.09 -5.14 17.90
C ALA A 330 1.46 -4.89 17.23
N PHE A 331 1.45 -4.56 15.93
CA PHE A 331 2.66 -4.24 15.18
C PHE A 331 3.36 -3.00 15.73
N PHE A 332 2.61 -1.94 16.04
CA PHE A 332 3.16 -0.68 16.54
C PHE A 332 3.86 -0.88 17.88
N ARG A 333 3.23 -1.60 18.80
CA ARG A 333 3.84 -1.89 20.11
C ARG A 333 5.10 -2.73 19.98
N ALA A 334 5.07 -3.78 19.15
CA ALA A 334 6.23 -4.64 18.93
C ALA A 334 7.41 -3.83 18.32
N ALA A 335 7.13 -3.02 17.29
CA ALA A 335 8.13 -2.17 16.64
C ALA A 335 8.68 -1.09 17.59
N PHE A 336 7.80 -0.39 18.30
CA PHE A 336 8.18 0.65 19.25
C PHE A 336 9.03 0.10 20.39
N ASN A 337 8.57 -0.96 21.06
CA ASN A 337 9.31 -1.57 22.16
C ASN A 337 10.67 -2.07 21.71
N TYR A 338 10.75 -2.70 20.54
CA TYR A 338 12.03 -3.16 20.02
C TYR A 338 12.97 -2.00 19.68
N ALA A 339 12.50 -0.99 18.95
CA ALA A 339 13.29 0.17 18.55
C ALA A 339 13.78 1.00 19.76
N ARG A 340 13.02 1.02 20.85
CA ARG A 340 13.40 1.67 22.12
C ARG A 340 14.25 0.79 23.05
N GLY A 341 14.48 -0.48 22.69
CA GLY A 341 15.27 -1.41 23.50
C GLY A 341 14.51 -2.06 24.65
N PHE A 342 13.20 -1.92 24.72
CA PHE A 342 12.33 -2.53 25.75
C PHE A 342 11.99 -4.00 25.48
N SER A 343 12.31 -4.52 24.28
CA SER A 343 12.11 -5.93 23.96
C SER A 343 13.26 -6.49 23.11
N HIS A 344 13.37 -7.82 23.08
CA HIS A 344 14.32 -8.51 22.22
C HIS A 344 13.79 -8.64 20.79
N ARG A 345 14.71 -8.88 19.85
CA ARG A 345 14.40 -9.06 18.43
C ARG A 345 13.45 -10.24 18.18
N GLN A 346 13.61 -11.33 18.95
CA GLN A 346 12.76 -12.51 18.84
C GLN A 346 11.31 -12.20 19.24
N ASP A 347 11.09 -11.37 20.26
CA ASP A 347 9.74 -10.97 20.69
C ASP A 347 9.06 -10.13 19.62
N ALA A 348 9.80 -9.20 18.99
CA ALA A 348 9.29 -8.44 17.85
C ALA A 348 8.88 -9.37 16.70
N ARG A 349 9.72 -10.35 16.32
CA ARG A 349 9.41 -11.30 15.23
C ARG A 349 8.22 -12.22 15.52
N ARG A 350 7.93 -12.54 16.78
CA ARG A 350 6.73 -13.33 17.13
C ARG A 350 5.44 -12.60 16.71
N VAL A 351 5.46 -11.27 16.74
CA VAL A 351 4.33 -10.41 16.36
C VAL A 351 4.42 -10.00 14.88
N LEU A 352 5.58 -9.52 14.45
CA LEU A 352 5.87 -9.04 13.09
C LEU A 352 6.18 -10.21 12.15
N LYS A 353 5.14 -11.00 11.83
CA LYS A 353 5.23 -12.12 10.91
C LYS A 353 5.15 -11.66 9.46
N GLY A 354 5.95 -12.25 8.57
CA GLY A 354 5.92 -12.01 7.12
C GLY A 354 4.66 -12.54 6.45
N TYR A 355 3.52 -11.88 6.69
CA TYR A 355 2.28 -12.16 5.96
C TYR A 355 2.41 -11.67 4.52
N SER A 356 2.03 -12.47 3.54
CA SER A 356 1.83 -12.01 2.17
C SER A 356 0.79 -10.89 2.17
N LEU A 357 1.13 -9.77 1.54
CA LEU A 357 0.21 -8.65 1.40
C LEU A 357 -0.94 -9.03 0.46
N ASN A 358 -0.79 -10.01 -0.42
CA ASN A 358 -1.83 -10.42 -1.38
C ASN A 358 -2.92 -11.30 -0.74
N ASN A 359 -2.54 -12.25 0.12
CA ASN A 359 -3.46 -13.25 0.67
C ASN A 359 -3.58 -13.25 2.20
N GLY A 360 -2.77 -12.44 2.89
CA GLY A 360 -2.81 -12.30 4.34
C GLY A 360 -2.31 -13.52 5.13
N ARG A 361 -1.59 -14.45 4.49
CA ARG A 361 -1.03 -15.66 5.11
C ARG A 361 0.49 -15.64 5.07
N VAL A 362 1.12 -16.33 6.02
CA VAL A 362 2.58 -16.47 6.10
C VAL A 362 3.01 -17.64 5.22
N ALA A 363 4.08 -17.47 4.44
CA ALA A 363 4.67 -18.51 3.60
C ALA A 363 3.69 -19.19 2.61
N VAL A 364 2.67 -18.45 2.15
CA VAL A 364 1.73 -18.91 1.14
C VAL A 364 1.92 -18.10 -0.14
N PRO A 365 2.36 -18.71 -1.24
CA PRO A 365 2.53 -18.01 -2.50
C PRO A 365 1.17 -17.66 -3.12
N THR A 366 1.16 -16.60 -3.91
CA THR A 366 -0.06 -16.01 -4.48
C THR A 366 -0.74 -16.93 -5.50
N GLU A 367 0.03 -17.82 -6.15
CA GLU A 367 -0.51 -18.88 -7.02
C GLU A 367 -1.49 -19.84 -6.35
N LYS A 368 -1.50 -19.90 -4.99
CA LYS A 368 -2.49 -20.69 -4.24
C LYS A 368 -3.86 -20.03 -4.17
N MET A 369 -4.01 -18.81 -4.68
CA MET A 369 -5.30 -18.14 -4.77
C MET A 369 -6.04 -18.66 -6.01
N GLN A 370 -7.13 -19.38 -5.79
CA GLN A 370 -7.90 -20.08 -6.84
C GLN A 370 -9.40 -19.73 -6.80
N TYR A 371 -9.91 -19.25 -5.67
CA TYR A 371 -11.34 -19.03 -5.46
C TYR A 371 -11.72 -17.55 -5.64
N PHE A 372 -12.00 -17.18 -6.89
CA PHE A 372 -12.39 -15.83 -7.27
C PHE A 372 -13.85 -15.75 -7.71
N SER A 373 -14.49 -14.60 -7.49
CA SER A 373 -15.80 -14.23 -8.06
C SER A 373 -15.74 -12.80 -8.58
N PRO A 374 -15.11 -12.58 -9.76
CA PRO A 374 -14.86 -11.24 -10.24
C PRO A 374 -16.14 -10.46 -10.50
N LEU A 375 -16.21 -9.23 -9.99
CA LEU A 375 -17.32 -8.32 -10.26
C LEU A 375 -17.41 -8.04 -11.76
N GLN A 376 -18.63 -8.08 -12.29
CA GLN A 376 -18.90 -7.75 -13.69
C GLN A 376 -19.04 -6.24 -13.85
N ILE A 377 -17.94 -5.50 -13.68
CA ILE A 377 -17.90 -4.04 -13.79
C ILE A 377 -17.03 -3.57 -14.96
N ASP A 378 -17.40 -2.45 -15.57
CA ASP A 378 -16.65 -1.76 -16.62
C ASP A 378 -15.61 -0.78 -16.04
N GLY A 379 -14.80 -0.16 -16.89
CA GLY A 379 -13.76 0.79 -16.50
C GLY A 379 -14.29 2.14 -16.04
N ASN A 380 -15.61 2.30 -16.02
CA ASN A 380 -16.35 3.42 -15.45
C ASN A 380 -17.10 3.00 -14.18
N PHE A 381 -16.72 1.87 -13.58
CA PHE A 381 -17.22 1.39 -12.29
C PHE A 381 -18.71 0.97 -12.33
N ARG A 382 -19.26 0.71 -13.52
CA ARG A 382 -20.66 0.31 -13.73
C ARG A 382 -20.77 -1.19 -13.89
N TYR A 383 -21.81 -1.78 -13.34
CA TYR A 383 -22.18 -3.16 -13.65
C TYR A 383 -22.49 -3.31 -15.14
N ILE A 384 -21.94 -4.37 -15.73
CA ILE A 384 -22.23 -4.78 -17.10
C ILE A 384 -23.55 -5.54 -17.04
N THR A 385 -24.67 -4.86 -17.27
CA THR A 385 -25.98 -5.52 -17.44
C THR A 385 -25.91 -6.46 -18.64
N GLN A 386 -26.27 -7.74 -18.45
CA GLN A 386 -26.20 -8.80 -19.48
C GLN A 386 -27.06 -8.54 -20.74
N ALA A 387 -27.82 -7.45 -20.80
CA ALA A 387 -28.76 -7.14 -21.88
C ALA A 387 -28.12 -6.87 -23.26
N HIS A 388 -26.80 -6.67 -23.37
CA HIS A 388 -26.15 -6.35 -24.65
C HIS A 388 -25.46 -7.53 -25.36
N HIS A 389 -25.56 -8.76 -24.86
CA HIS A 389 -24.98 -9.92 -25.55
C HIS A 389 -25.94 -10.67 -26.50
N ARG A 390 -27.13 -10.12 -26.80
CA ARG A 390 -28.11 -10.76 -27.70
C ARG A 390 -28.17 -10.21 -29.14
N SER A 391 -27.21 -9.41 -29.61
CA SER A 391 -27.29 -8.82 -30.96
C SER A 391 -25.99 -8.88 -31.77
N SER A 392 -25.32 -10.03 -31.77
CA SER A 392 -24.28 -10.34 -32.76
C SER A 392 -24.06 -11.85 -32.85
N THR A 393 -25.06 -12.53 -33.40
CA THR A 393 -24.91 -13.82 -34.10
C THR A 393 -25.30 -13.59 -35.53
#